data_AF-A0A7Y5L9H4-F1
#
_entry.id   AF-A0A7Y5L9H4-F1
#
_cell.length_a   1.000
_cell.length_b   1.000
_cell.length_c   1.000
_cell.angle_alpha   90.00
_cell.angle_beta   90.00
_cell.angle_gamma   90.00
#
_symmetry.space_group_name_H-M   'P 1'
#
loop_
_entity.id
_entity.type
_entity.pdbx_description
1 polymer ?
#
loop_
_entity_poly.entity_id
_entity_poly.type
_entity_poly.pdbx_seq_one_letter_code
_entity_poly.pdbx_strand_id
1 'polypeptide(L)'
;MKTNPKLCEPTNDQSSNRLIFEKLFFHLIGLGALIWFLVRVIPKPSRAAYPCMRAAFPVASAFVLYLLGLATSAFAMVKVKTHWQNARYSIAAMFLMIAVISGFIAFQADRPFVYADSRHLDTPNQTMGIGQGIFPGRVVWAWNPDATNENCKNDNWGEAYHEPKNSDMGVIQKMVDQSLMSLTGQTSVGEAWNALFIHFNQKKGRGAVGYQSGQKIFIKTNAVSTPVDGSHNYSGLNNYTMAKTSPQPVLALLRQLVHSAGVAQEDISVGDPIQSVPNDYWEIWHTEFPNVKYISIVGGNGRTKSLPGSTPILFYSDRGAV
;
A
#
# COMPACT_ATOMS: atom_id res chain seq x y z
N MET A 1 -34.42 -2.38 -1.56
CA MET A 1 -33.25 -3.00 -2.20
C MET A 1 -33.75 -4.13 -3.09
N LYS A 2 -33.87 -3.89 -4.41
CA LYS A 2 -34.30 -4.91 -5.38
C LYS A 2 -33.08 -5.68 -5.84
N THR A 3 -33.07 -7.00 -5.67
CA THR A 3 -32.01 -7.89 -6.13
C THR A 3 -32.39 -8.57 -7.45
N ASN A 4 -31.35 -8.82 -8.24
CA ASN A 4 -31.26 -9.66 -9.46
C ASN A 4 -31.76 -9.07 -10.79
N PRO A 5 -31.16 -9.45 -11.96
CA PRO A 5 -30.57 -10.77 -12.21
C PRO A 5 -29.34 -10.87 -13.17
N LYS A 6 -28.86 -12.13 -13.31
CA LYS A 6 -28.05 -12.72 -14.39
C LYS A 6 -26.52 -12.67 -14.24
N LEU A 7 -26.01 -13.56 -13.39
CA LEU A 7 -24.70 -14.18 -13.60
C LEU A 7 -24.77 -15.06 -14.87
N CYS A 8 -23.77 -14.92 -15.71
CA CYS A 8 -23.62 -15.58 -17.00
C CYS A 8 -23.62 -17.11 -16.85
N GLU A 9 -24.47 -17.81 -17.59
CA GLU A 9 -24.29 -19.23 -17.87
C GLU A 9 -23.19 -19.41 -18.93
N PRO A 10 -22.17 -20.26 -18.70
CA PRO A 10 -21.18 -20.56 -19.73
C PRO A 10 -21.79 -21.46 -20.80
N THR A 11 -21.71 -21.03 -22.06
CA THR A 11 -22.06 -21.82 -23.24
C THR A 11 -21.14 -23.02 -23.41
N ASN A 12 -21.74 -24.18 -23.72
CA ASN A 12 -21.18 -25.53 -23.60
C ASN A 12 -20.16 -25.95 -24.70
N ASP A 13 -19.53 -24.99 -25.39
CA ASP A 13 -18.72 -25.26 -26.60
C ASP A 13 -17.20 -25.02 -26.43
N GLN A 14 -16.73 -24.76 -25.20
CA GLN A 14 -15.30 -24.53 -24.90
C GLN A 14 -14.62 -25.69 -24.12
N SER A 15 -15.30 -26.82 -23.93
CA SER A 15 -14.87 -27.85 -22.96
C SER A 15 -13.55 -28.55 -23.34
N SER A 16 -13.33 -28.88 -24.61
CA SER A 16 -12.17 -29.68 -25.03
C SER A 16 -10.84 -28.90 -25.00
N ASN A 17 -10.82 -27.68 -25.53
CA ASN A 17 -9.61 -26.83 -25.52
C ASN A 17 -9.23 -26.37 -24.10
N ARG A 18 -10.23 -26.17 -23.24
CA ARG A 18 -10.03 -25.81 -21.83
C ARG A 18 -9.39 -26.96 -21.03
N LEU A 19 -9.80 -28.20 -21.27
CA LEU A 19 -9.22 -29.39 -20.63
C LEU A 19 -7.74 -29.62 -21.00
N ILE A 20 -7.35 -29.35 -22.24
CA ILE A 20 -5.95 -29.45 -22.68
C ILE A 20 -5.12 -28.32 -22.07
N PHE A 21 -5.65 -27.10 -22.09
CA PHE A 21 -5.02 -25.93 -21.48
C PHE A 21 -4.80 -26.12 -19.98
N GLU A 22 -5.81 -26.56 -19.23
CA GLU A 22 -5.73 -26.82 -17.79
C GLU A 22 -4.68 -27.89 -17.43
N LYS A 23 -4.58 -28.97 -18.24
CA LYS A 23 -3.57 -30.02 -18.06
C LYS A 23 -2.15 -29.51 -18.29
N LEU A 24 -1.90 -28.74 -19.36
CA LEU A 24 -0.58 -28.15 -19.63
C LEU A 24 -0.21 -27.09 -18.59
N PHE A 25 -1.20 -26.33 -18.12
CA PHE A 25 -1.02 -25.24 -17.16
C PHE A 25 -0.50 -25.73 -15.81
N PHE A 26 -1.02 -26.84 -15.28
CA PHE A 26 -0.52 -27.44 -14.03
C PHE A 26 0.97 -27.80 -14.10
N HIS A 27 1.42 -28.39 -15.21
CA HIS A 27 2.80 -28.81 -15.39
C HIS A 27 3.75 -27.62 -15.51
N LEU A 28 3.37 -26.60 -16.28
CA LEU A 28 4.18 -25.40 -16.47
C LEU A 28 4.28 -24.57 -15.18
N ILE A 29 3.17 -24.39 -14.46
CA ILE A 29 3.16 -23.64 -13.20
C ILE A 29 3.85 -24.42 -12.08
N GLY A 30 3.61 -25.73 -11.97
CA GLY A 30 4.27 -26.59 -10.99
C GLY A 30 5.79 -26.55 -11.14
N LEU A 31 6.28 -26.70 -12.38
CA LEU A 31 7.71 -26.62 -12.69
C LEU A 31 8.26 -25.21 -12.44
N GLY A 32 7.56 -24.17 -12.88
CA GLY A 32 7.96 -22.77 -12.67
C GLY A 32 8.04 -22.40 -11.18
N ALA A 33 7.06 -22.83 -10.38
CA ALA A 33 7.04 -22.65 -8.93
C ALA A 33 8.21 -23.38 -8.25
N LEU A 34 8.50 -24.62 -8.67
CA LEU A 34 9.62 -25.40 -8.14
C LEU A 34 10.96 -24.74 -8.47
N ILE A 35 11.21 -24.37 -9.73
CA ILE A 35 12.45 -23.69 -10.15
C ILE A 35 12.63 -22.38 -9.39
N TRP A 36 11.59 -21.55 -9.34
CA TRP A 36 11.64 -20.26 -8.66
C TRP A 36 11.93 -20.40 -7.16
N PHE A 37 11.28 -21.38 -6.50
CA PHE A 37 11.52 -21.69 -5.10
C PHE A 37 12.96 -22.13 -4.88
N LEU A 38 13.49 -23.07 -5.67
CA LEU A 38 14.87 -23.56 -5.52
C LEU A 38 15.91 -22.46 -5.75
N VAL A 39 15.77 -21.69 -6.83
CA VAL A 39 16.69 -20.58 -7.17
C VAL A 39 16.72 -19.51 -6.08
N ARG A 40 15.58 -19.23 -5.43
CA ARG A 40 15.51 -18.17 -4.40
C ARG A 40 15.90 -18.67 -3.01
N VAL A 41 15.54 -19.90 -2.66
CA VAL A 41 15.63 -20.43 -1.29
C VAL A 41 16.95 -21.16 -1.03
N ILE A 42 17.51 -21.90 -2.00
CA ILE A 42 18.81 -22.60 -1.79
C ILE A 42 19.93 -21.61 -1.42
N PRO A 43 20.10 -20.45 -2.11
CA PRO A 43 21.16 -19.51 -1.76
C PRO A 43 20.94 -18.81 -0.41
N LYS A 44 19.70 -18.73 0.08
CA LYS A 44 19.36 -18.08 1.36
C LYS A 44 18.05 -18.67 1.93
N PRO A 45 18.12 -19.71 2.78
CA PRO A 45 16.95 -20.45 3.25
C PRO A 45 15.88 -19.59 3.96
N SER A 46 16.27 -18.50 4.61
CA SER A 46 15.33 -17.58 5.27
C SER A 46 14.34 -16.90 4.29
N ARG A 47 14.59 -16.93 2.99
CA ARG A 47 13.66 -16.42 1.97
C ARG A 47 12.39 -17.26 1.83
N ALA A 48 12.37 -18.50 2.33
CA ALA A 48 11.16 -19.33 2.35
C ALA A 48 10.00 -18.67 3.12
N ALA A 49 10.29 -17.76 4.05
CA ALA A 49 9.28 -17.01 4.81
C ALA A 49 8.64 -15.85 4.04
N TYR A 50 9.18 -15.46 2.87
CA TYR A 50 8.62 -14.35 2.08
C TYR A 50 7.22 -14.69 1.54
N PRO A 51 6.28 -13.73 1.48
CA PRO A 51 4.90 -13.99 1.05
C PRO A 51 4.80 -14.70 -0.30
N CYS A 52 5.64 -14.31 -1.27
CA CYS A 52 5.67 -14.93 -2.60
C CYS A 52 6.19 -16.38 -2.58
N MET A 53 7.13 -16.72 -1.71
CA MET A 53 7.64 -18.08 -1.55
C MET A 53 6.63 -18.96 -0.79
N ARG A 54 5.90 -18.38 0.17
CA ARG A 54 4.80 -19.07 0.87
C ARG A 54 3.65 -19.43 -0.07
N ALA A 55 3.40 -18.61 -1.11
CA ALA A 55 2.44 -18.92 -2.16
C ALA A 55 2.96 -19.99 -3.15
N ALA A 56 4.25 -19.95 -3.51
CA ALA A 56 4.84 -20.90 -4.46
C ALA A 56 5.07 -22.30 -3.86
N PHE A 57 5.34 -22.41 -2.56
CA PHE A 57 5.73 -23.65 -1.92
C PHE A 57 4.70 -24.79 -2.01
N PRO A 58 3.38 -24.57 -1.73
CA PRO A 58 2.38 -25.62 -1.89
C PRO A 58 2.27 -26.13 -3.33
N VAL A 59 2.38 -25.24 -4.31
CA VAL A 59 2.31 -25.56 -5.74
C VAL A 59 3.51 -26.41 -6.17
N ALA A 60 4.72 -26.00 -5.78
CA ALA A 60 5.94 -26.77 -6.02
C ALA A 60 5.89 -28.16 -5.35
N SER A 61 5.41 -28.23 -4.09
CA SER A 61 5.31 -29.48 -3.34
C SER A 61 4.30 -30.45 -3.97
N ALA A 62 3.15 -29.96 -4.41
CA ALA A 62 2.16 -30.75 -5.12
C ALA A 62 2.73 -31.32 -6.44
N PHE A 63 3.51 -30.52 -7.18
CA PHE A 63 4.17 -30.97 -8.39
C PHE A 63 5.22 -32.06 -8.13
N VAL A 64 6.02 -31.94 -7.07
CA VAL A 64 6.99 -32.98 -6.68
C VAL A 64 6.28 -34.29 -6.30
N LEU A 65 5.20 -34.22 -5.51
CA LEU A 65 4.41 -35.40 -5.13
C LEU A 65 3.78 -36.07 -6.35
N TYR A 66 3.31 -35.30 -7.33
CA TYR A 66 2.81 -35.82 -8.60
C TYR A 66 3.88 -36.62 -9.36
N LEU A 67 5.09 -36.07 -9.52
CA LEU A 67 6.20 -36.77 -10.18
C LEU A 67 6.61 -38.04 -9.45
N LEU A 68 6.69 -38.00 -8.12
CA LEU A 68 6.99 -39.16 -7.28
C LEU A 68 5.91 -40.25 -7.41
N GLY A 69 4.64 -39.86 -7.44
CA GLY A 69 3.52 -40.78 -7.65
C GLY A 69 3.62 -41.51 -9.00
N LEU A 70 3.87 -40.76 -10.08
CA LEU A 70 4.07 -41.34 -11.41
C LEU A 70 5.28 -42.29 -11.49
N ALA A 71 6.43 -41.85 -10.98
CA ALA A 71 7.65 -42.65 -10.99
C ALA A 71 7.49 -43.95 -10.17
N THR A 72 6.85 -43.86 -9.01
CA THR A 72 6.57 -45.02 -8.14
C THR A 72 5.61 -46.00 -8.82
N SER A 73 4.55 -45.49 -9.46
CA SER A 73 3.59 -46.32 -10.18
C SER A 73 4.24 -47.03 -11.37
N ALA A 74 5.04 -46.32 -12.18
CA ALA A 74 5.76 -46.89 -13.30
C ALA A 74 6.76 -47.98 -12.85
N PHE A 75 7.55 -47.72 -11.80
CA PHE A 75 8.48 -48.69 -11.23
C PHE A 75 7.75 -49.94 -10.70
N ALA A 76 6.64 -49.75 -9.98
CA ALA A 76 5.84 -50.84 -9.47
C ALA A 76 5.28 -51.71 -10.61
N MET A 77 4.81 -51.11 -11.72
CA MET A 77 4.34 -51.85 -12.90
C MET A 77 5.42 -52.72 -13.56
N VAL A 78 6.67 -52.23 -13.63
CA VAL A 78 7.81 -53.03 -14.11
C VAL A 78 8.03 -54.25 -13.20
N LYS A 79 7.90 -54.07 -11.88
CA LYS A 79 8.03 -55.16 -10.91
C LYS A 79 6.87 -56.15 -10.98
N VAL A 80 5.64 -55.70 -11.21
CA VAL A 80 4.49 -56.59 -11.49
C VAL A 80 4.81 -57.52 -12.65
N LYS A 81 5.22 -56.96 -13.80
CA LYS A 81 5.56 -57.75 -15.00
C LYS A 81 6.64 -58.79 -14.71
N THR A 82 7.71 -58.37 -14.03
CA THR A 82 8.84 -59.24 -13.70
C THR A 82 8.44 -60.39 -12.76
N HIS A 83 7.67 -60.11 -11.70
CA HIS A 83 7.29 -61.15 -10.74
C HIS A 83 6.16 -62.04 -11.25
N TRP A 84 5.31 -61.53 -12.14
CA TRP A 84 4.30 -62.32 -12.84
C TRP A 84 4.94 -63.36 -13.77
N GLN A 85 5.96 -62.96 -14.55
CA GLN A 85 6.72 -63.87 -15.43
C GLN A 85 7.46 -64.97 -14.65
N ASN A 86 7.83 -64.69 -13.40
CA ASN A 86 8.51 -65.64 -12.51
C ASN A 86 7.54 -66.46 -11.62
N ALA A 87 6.22 -66.43 -11.91
CA ALA A 87 5.17 -67.11 -11.13
C ALA A 87 5.11 -66.74 -9.64
N ARG A 88 5.68 -65.60 -9.23
CA ARG A 88 5.65 -65.09 -7.85
C ARG A 88 4.45 -64.17 -7.63
N TYR A 89 3.25 -64.74 -7.70
CA TYR A 89 1.99 -64.00 -7.75
C TYR A 89 1.71 -63.13 -6.51
N SER A 90 2.12 -63.57 -5.31
CA SER A 90 1.95 -62.79 -4.08
C SER A 90 2.73 -61.47 -4.10
N ILE A 91 3.98 -61.50 -4.59
CA ILE A 91 4.84 -60.32 -4.73
C ILE A 91 4.32 -59.43 -5.87
N ALA A 92 3.87 -60.03 -6.97
CA ALA A 92 3.25 -59.28 -8.07
C ALA A 92 1.98 -58.54 -7.62
N ALA A 93 1.12 -59.18 -6.81
CA ALA A 93 -0.08 -58.57 -6.26
C ALA A 93 0.25 -57.38 -5.33
N MET A 94 1.30 -57.50 -4.51
CA MET A 94 1.76 -56.40 -3.65
C MET A 94 2.20 -55.18 -4.50
N PHE A 95 3.02 -55.38 -5.53
CA PHE A 95 3.43 -54.28 -6.42
C PHE A 95 2.26 -53.71 -7.23
N LEU A 96 1.28 -54.54 -7.60
CA LEU A 96 0.07 -54.06 -8.26
C LEU A 96 -0.74 -53.13 -7.35
N MET A 97 -0.89 -53.49 -6.07
CA MET A 97 -1.55 -52.60 -5.09
C MET A 97 -0.79 -51.27 -4.94
N ILE A 98 0.54 -51.29 -4.88
CA ILE A 98 1.35 -50.07 -4.81
C ILE A 98 1.16 -49.21 -6.07
N ALA A 99 1.15 -49.81 -7.27
CA ALA A 99 0.93 -49.10 -8.52
C ALA A 99 -0.46 -48.44 -8.59
N VAL A 100 -1.49 -49.16 -8.14
CA VAL A 100 -2.88 -48.68 -8.11
C VAL A 100 -3.05 -47.56 -7.08
N ILE A 101 -2.53 -47.70 -5.86
CA ILE A 101 -2.65 -46.67 -4.81
C ILE A 101 -1.90 -45.40 -5.22
N SER A 102 -0.65 -45.53 -5.70
CA SER A 102 0.15 -44.37 -6.14
C SER A 102 -0.45 -43.69 -7.37
N GLY A 103 -0.95 -44.46 -8.34
CA GLY A 103 -1.68 -43.93 -9.49
C GLY A 103 -2.95 -43.21 -9.06
N PHE A 104 -3.75 -43.82 -8.19
CA PHE A 104 -4.97 -43.21 -7.67
C PHE A 104 -4.70 -41.88 -6.95
N ILE A 105 -3.63 -41.79 -6.14
CA ILE A 105 -3.21 -40.54 -5.49
C ILE A 105 -2.76 -39.48 -6.53
N ALA A 106 -2.08 -39.88 -7.60
CA ALA A 106 -1.65 -38.98 -8.66
C ALA A 106 -2.82 -38.48 -9.54
N PHE A 107 -3.89 -39.25 -9.67
CA PHE A 107 -5.06 -38.93 -10.50
C PHE A 107 -6.25 -38.33 -9.73
N GLN A 108 -6.37 -38.53 -8.40
CA GLN A 108 -7.40 -37.92 -7.54
C GLN A 108 -7.00 -36.54 -6.99
N ALA A 109 -6.25 -35.76 -7.79
CA ALA A 109 -5.89 -34.39 -7.45
C ALA A 109 -7.05 -33.39 -7.63
N ASP A 110 -8.22 -33.84 -8.13
CA ASP A 110 -9.46 -33.06 -8.17
C ASP A 110 -10.08 -32.96 -6.78
N ARG A 111 -9.41 -32.23 -5.88
CA ARG A 111 -10.11 -31.64 -4.75
C ARG A 111 -10.89 -30.43 -5.26
N PRO A 112 -12.11 -30.16 -4.76
CA PRO A 112 -12.76 -28.88 -5.03
C PRO A 112 -11.78 -27.77 -4.67
N PHE A 113 -11.76 -26.70 -5.47
CA PHE A 113 -10.92 -25.53 -5.22
C PHE A 113 -10.99 -25.19 -3.73
N VAL A 114 -9.87 -25.37 -3.03
CA VAL A 114 -9.70 -24.77 -1.71
C VAL A 114 -9.55 -23.29 -2.00
N TYR A 115 -10.68 -22.59 -2.09
CA TYR A 115 -10.66 -21.14 -1.99
C TYR A 115 -9.90 -20.82 -0.71
N ALA A 116 -8.92 -19.92 -0.80
CA ALA A 116 -8.33 -19.34 0.39
C ALA A 116 -9.50 -18.87 1.25
N ASP A 117 -9.66 -19.48 2.42
CA ASP A 117 -10.71 -19.09 3.35
C ASP A 117 -10.44 -17.62 3.67
N SER A 118 -11.32 -16.74 3.20
CA SER A 118 -11.22 -15.31 3.46
C SER A 118 -11.35 -15.02 4.95
N ARG A 119 -11.54 -16.02 5.82
CA ARG A 119 -11.37 -16.00 7.29
C ARG A 119 -9.93 -15.81 7.78
N HIS A 120 -8.94 -15.71 6.90
CA HIS A 120 -7.78 -14.84 7.16
C HIS A 120 -8.14 -13.35 7.04
N LEU A 121 -9.44 -13.02 7.20
CA LEU A 121 -10.01 -11.81 7.79
C LEU A 121 -8.95 -11.11 8.62
N ASP A 122 -8.62 -9.89 8.19
CA ASP A 122 -7.77 -8.93 8.88
C ASP A 122 -8.04 -8.97 10.39
N THR A 123 -7.29 -9.79 11.13
CA THR A 123 -7.17 -9.59 12.56
C THR A 123 -6.57 -8.20 12.73
N PRO A 124 -7.05 -7.35 13.65
CA PRO A 124 -6.47 -6.04 13.86
C PRO A 124 -4.95 -6.16 13.87
N ASN A 125 -4.29 -5.37 13.00
CA ASN A 125 -2.85 -5.41 12.88
C ASN A 125 -2.24 -5.35 14.28
N GLN A 126 -1.40 -6.33 14.61
CA GLN A 126 -0.64 -6.26 15.85
C GLN A 126 0.25 -5.02 15.78
N THR A 127 0.29 -4.25 16.85
CA THR A 127 1.11 -3.04 16.89
C THR A 127 2.57 -3.41 16.72
N MET A 128 3.25 -2.71 15.80
CA MET A 128 4.67 -2.91 15.54
C MET A 128 5.45 -1.72 16.09
N GLY A 129 6.49 -1.99 16.88
CA GLY A 129 7.37 -0.97 17.45
C GLY A 129 6.92 -0.45 18.82
N ILE A 130 7.56 0.64 19.27
CA ILE A 130 7.32 1.28 20.58
C ILE A 130 6.48 2.53 20.36
N GLY A 131 5.31 2.60 21.00
CA GLY A 131 4.44 3.77 20.94
C GLY A 131 5.17 5.07 21.30
N GLN A 132 4.91 6.13 20.54
CA GLN A 132 5.50 7.46 20.73
C GLN A 132 4.39 8.51 20.87
N GLY A 133 4.75 9.73 21.30
CA GLY A 133 3.85 10.88 21.41
C GLY A 133 3.52 11.24 22.86
N ILE A 134 2.68 12.27 23.04
CA ILE A 134 2.19 12.72 24.35
C ILE A 134 1.46 11.57 25.07
N PHE A 135 0.65 10.83 24.33
CA PHE A 135 0.07 9.56 24.74
C PHE A 135 0.69 8.45 23.89
N PRO A 136 1.64 7.66 24.42
CA PRO A 136 2.37 6.67 23.64
C PRO A 136 1.45 5.73 22.87
N GLY A 137 1.58 5.72 21.55
CA GLY A 137 0.82 4.83 20.66
C GLY A 137 -0.61 5.30 20.32
N ARG A 138 -1.03 6.48 20.78
CA ARG A 138 -2.33 7.05 20.39
C ARG A 138 -2.33 7.41 18.91
N VAL A 139 -3.38 6.96 18.23
CA VAL A 139 -3.71 7.36 16.85
C VAL A 139 -5.11 7.94 16.86
N VAL A 140 -5.30 9.07 16.18
CA VAL A 140 -6.60 9.73 16.03
C VAL A 140 -6.95 9.76 14.56
N TRP A 141 -8.20 9.42 14.27
CA TRP A 141 -8.79 9.51 12.95
C TRP A 141 -10.06 10.35 13.05
N ALA A 142 -10.24 11.26 12.10
CA ALA A 142 -11.49 11.97 11.91
C ALA A 142 -12.03 11.62 10.53
N TRP A 143 -13.32 11.34 10.47
CA TRP A 143 -14.05 11.11 9.22
C TRP A 143 -15.40 11.81 9.31
N ASN A 144 -15.74 12.55 8.26
CA ASN A 144 -17.05 13.16 8.11
C ASN A 144 -17.41 13.12 6.61
N PRO A 145 -18.54 12.49 6.23
CA PRO A 145 -18.95 12.41 4.82
C PRO A 145 -19.26 13.77 4.22
N ASP A 146 -19.60 14.78 5.02
CA ASP A 146 -19.91 16.13 4.56
C ASP A 146 -18.65 16.93 4.19
N ALA A 147 -17.45 16.41 4.46
CA ALA A 147 -16.20 17.10 4.17
C ALA A 147 -15.90 17.20 2.67
N THR A 148 -16.36 16.22 1.88
CA THR A 148 -16.13 16.14 0.44
C THR A 148 -17.36 15.57 -0.23
N ASN A 149 -17.77 16.16 -1.36
CA ASN A 149 -18.89 15.66 -2.14
C ASN A 149 -18.58 14.27 -2.70
N GLU A 150 -19.19 13.23 -2.13
CA GLU A 150 -19.04 11.84 -2.58
C GLU A 150 -19.51 11.60 -4.02
N ASN A 151 -20.36 12.48 -4.55
CA ASN A 151 -20.87 12.43 -5.91
C ASN A 151 -20.03 13.27 -6.90
N CYS A 152 -18.87 13.79 -6.46
CA CYS A 152 -17.93 14.47 -7.33
C CYS A 152 -17.47 13.52 -8.46
N LYS A 153 -17.65 13.94 -9.72
CA LYS A 153 -17.23 13.13 -10.88
C LYS A 153 -15.72 13.05 -11.02
N ASN A 154 -15.02 14.13 -10.68
CA ASN A 154 -13.56 14.21 -10.70
C ASN A 154 -12.95 13.82 -12.07
N ASP A 155 -13.61 14.22 -13.17
CA ASP A 155 -13.30 13.81 -14.55
C ASP A 155 -13.22 14.99 -15.54
N ASN A 156 -13.26 16.24 -15.06
CA ASN A 156 -13.12 17.43 -15.90
C ASN A 156 -12.43 18.58 -15.16
N TRP A 157 -11.91 19.56 -15.91
CA TRP A 157 -11.34 20.79 -15.37
C TRP A 157 -12.40 21.59 -14.60
N GLY A 158 -12.03 22.08 -13.42
CA GLY A 158 -12.96 22.75 -12.53
C GLY A 158 -13.97 21.80 -11.87
N GLU A 159 -13.84 20.49 -12.01
CA GLU A 159 -14.68 19.48 -11.34
C GLU A 159 -13.88 18.54 -10.41
N ALA A 160 -12.62 18.86 -10.13
CA ALA A 160 -11.79 18.02 -9.26
C ALA A 160 -12.29 18.00 -7.81
N TYR A 161 -11.92 16.94 -7.09
CA TYR A 161 -12.30 16.75 -5.68
C TYR A 161 -11.88 17.90 -4.76
N HIS A 162 -10.81 18.62 -5.10
CA HIS A 162 -10.29 19.74 -4.31
C HIS A 162 -10.89 21.10 -4.66
N GLU A 163 -11.83 21.17 -5.60
CA GLU A 163 -12.52 22.41 -5.93
C GLU A 163 -13.46 22.85 -4.79
N PRO A 164 -13.64 24.15 -4.54
CA PRO A 164 -14.50 24.64 -3.44
C PRO A 164 -15.93 24.09 -3.47
N LYS A 165 -16.50 23.83 -4.65
CA LYS A 165 -17.84 23.24 -4.80
C LYS A 165 -17.93 21.77 -4.35
N ASN A 166 -16.78 21.09 -4.22
CA ASN A 166 -16.68 19.68 -3.90
C ASN A 166 -16.12 19.45 -2.48
N SER A 167 -15.82 20.51 -1.72
CA SER A 167 -15.22 20.41 -0.38
C SER A 167 -15.84 21.42 0.58
N ASP A 168 -16.14 21.01 1.81
CA ASP A 168 -16.60 21.93 2.87
C ASP A 168 -15.44 22.29 3.82
N MET A 169 -14.91 23.51 3.67
CA MET A 169 -13.83 24.01 4.51
C MET A 169 -14.18 24.09 6.00
N GLY A 170 -15.45 24.37 6.35
CA GLY A 170 -15.88 24.46 7.74
C GLY A 170 -15.90 23.10 8.43
N VAL A 171 -16.37 22.06 7.71
CA VAL A 171 -16.33 20.67 8.18
C VAL A 171 -14.88 20.19 8.28
N ILE A 172 -14.07 20.42 7.25
CA ILE A 172 -12.66 20.01 7.23
C ILE A 172 -11.89 20.67 8.38
N GLN A 173 -12.07 21.96 8.62
CA GLN A 173 -11.41 22.66 9.72
C GLN A 173 -11.78 22.06 11.08
N LYS A 174 -13.07 21.77 11.32
CA LYS A 174 -13.51 21.09 12.56
C LYS A 174 -12.85 19.72 12.71
N MET A 175 -12.73 18.94 11.65
CA MET A 175 -12.06 17.63 11.68
C MET A 175 -10.58 17.77 12.06
N VAL A 176 -9.87 18.75 11.52
CA VAL A 176 -8.45 19.00 11.82
C VAL A 176 -8.29 19.50 13.27
N ASP A 177 -9.15 20.42 13.72
CA ASP A 177 -9.17 20.93 15.11
C ASP A 177 -9.42 19.79 16.12
N GLN A 178 -10.47 19.00 15.91
CA GLN A 178 -10.82 17.88 16.78
C GLN A 178 -9.75 16.78 16.79
N SER A 179 -9.11 16.53 15.64
CA SER A 179 -8.02 15.55 15.55
C SER A 179 -6.84 15.99 16.41
N LEU A 180 -6.43 17.25 16.32
CA LEU A 180 -5.33 17.82 17.10
C LEU A 180 -5.63 17.82 18.60
N MET A 181 -6.84 18.27 18.98
CA MET A 181 -7.27 18.29 20.39
C MET A 181 -7.33 16.87 20.98
N SER A 182 -7.89 15.91 20.25
CA SER A 182 -7.96 14.50 20.69
C SER A 182 -6.57 13.84 20.79
N LEU A 183 -5.66 14.19 19.87
CA LEU A 183 -4.29 13.68 19.85
C LEU A 183 -3.51 14.14 21.09
N THR A 184 -3.75 15.37 21.52
CA THR A 184 -3.01 16.04 22.60
C THR A 184 -3.72 16.01 23.95
N GLY A 185 -5.00 15.62 23.97
CA GLY A 185 -5.85 15.62 25.17
C GLY A 185 -6.19 17.03 25.67
N GLN A 186 -6.00 18.06 24.85
CA GLN A 186 -6.28 19.45 25.19
C GLN A 186 -7.67 19.86 24.70
N THR A 187 -8.21 20.94 25.27
CA THR A 187 -9.56 21.44 24.98
C THR A 187 -9.59 22.63 24.02
N SER A 188 -8.42 23.14 23.63
CA SER A 188 -8.27 24.19 22.63
C SER A 188 -7.12 23.92 21.66
N VAL A 189 -7.21 24.48 20.45
CA VAL A 189 -6.18 24.33 19.40
C VAL A 189 -4.83 24.92 19.83
N GLY A 190 -4.83 26.08 20.50
CA GLY A 190 -3.60 26.73 20.97
C GLY A 190 -2.87 25.92 22.03
N GLU A 191 -3.60 25.42 23.03
CA GLU A 191 -3.03 24.53 24.06
C GLU A 191 -2.52 23.22 23.46
N ALA A 192 -3.23 22.67 22.48
CA ALA A 192 -2.82 21.46 21.77
C ALA A 192 -1.48 21.66 21.03
N TRP A 193 -1.31 22.77 20.30
CA TRP A 193 -0.03 23.10 19.66
C TRP A 193 1.09 23.31 20.67
N ASN A 194 0.82 24.05 21.75
CA ASN A 194 1.81 24.27 22.81
C ASN A 194 2.27 22.94 23.43
N ALA A 195 1.34 22.02 23.71
CA ALA A 195 1.66 20.69 24.21
C ALA A 195 2.52 19.87 23.23
N LEU A 196 2.22 19.93 21.92
CA LEU A 196 3.05 19.28 20.90
C LEU A 196 4.47 19.86 20.85
N PHE A 197 4.61 21.19 20.90
CA PHE A 197 5.94 21.82 20.87
C PHE A 197 6.75 21.48 22.12
N ILE A 198 6.15 21.55 23.31
CA ILE A 198 6.80 21.14 24.57
C ILE A 198 7.26 19.68 24.47
N HIS A 199 6.38 18.77 24.05
CA HIS A 199 6.74 17.36 23.92
C HIS A 199 7.87 17.13 22.90
N PHE A 200 7.80 17.78 21.74
CA PHE A 200 8.84 17.70 20.72
C PHE A 200 10.18 18.22 21.24
N ASN A 201 10.19 19.37 21.91
CA ASN A 201 11.39 20.00 22.43
C ASN A 201 12.01 19.19 23.57
N GLN A 202 11.21 18.62 24.48
CA GLN A 202 11.70 17.68 25.50
C GLN A 202 12.38 16.46 24.86
N LYS A 203 11.73 15.85 23.86
CA LYS A 203 12.29 14.70 23.13
C LYS A 203 13.60 15.03 22.41
N LYS A 204 13.77 16.28 21.97
CA LYS A 204 14.98 16.78 21.32
C LYS A 204 16.03 17.31 22.30
N GLY A 205 15.82 17.19 23.62
CA GLY A 205 16.77 17.67 24.64
C GLY A 205 16.81 19.20 24.78
N ARG A 206 15.80 19.91 24.29
CA ARG A 206 15.68 21.38 24.34
C ARG A 206 14.90 21.89 25.56
N GLY A 207 14.49 21.00 26.45
CA GLY A 207 13.71 21.31 27.64
C GLY A 207 12.19 21.41 27.38
N ALA A 208 11.45 21.75 28.44
CA ALA A 208 10.00 21.83 28.46
C ALA A 208 9.49 23.20 27.98
N VAL A 209 9.85 23.59 26.76
CA VAL A 209 9.53 24.89 26.18
C VAL A 209 8.64 24.73 24.95
N GLY A 210 7.65 25.60 24.81
CA GLY A 210 6.80 25.69 23.62
C GLY A 210 7.56 26.25 22.41
N TYR A 211 6.81 26.62 21.36
CA TYR A 211 7.36 27.31 20.20
C TYR A 211 8.11 28.58 20.62
N GLN A 212 9.27 28.82 20.01
CA GLN A 212 10.02 30.06 20.18
C GLN A 212 10.03 30.81 18.84
N SER A 213 9.83 32.13 18.89
CA SER A 213 9.80 32.97 17.69
C SER A 213 11.05 32.77 16.81
N GLY A 214 10.85 32.67 15.50
CA GLY A 214 11.90 32.39 14.52
C GLY A 214 12.19 30.91 14.28
N GLN A 215 11.63 29.99 15.07
CA GLN A 215 11.75 28.55 14.79
C GLN A 215 10.98 28.19 13.51
N LYS A 216 11.60 27.41 12.63
CA LYS A 216 11.02 27.11 11.32
C LYS A 216 10.14 25.86 11.34
N ILE A 217 8.99 25.94 10.69
CA ILE A 217 8.07 24.81 10.47
C ILE A 217 8.01 24.51 8.98
N PHE A 218 8.20 23.26 8.63
CA PHE A 218 8.03 22.79 7.25
C PHE A 218 6.87 21.78 7.17
N ILE A 219 5.88 22.09 6.35
CA ILE A 219 4.74 21.24 6.03
C ILE A 219 5.01 20.57 4.68
N LYS A 220 5.50 19.34 4.72
CA LYS A 220 5.69 18.52 3.52
C LYS A 220 4.35 18.02 3.02
N THR A 221 4.01 18.35 1.77
CA THR A 221 2.84 17.76 1.08
C THR A 221 3.28 16.60 0.18
N ASN A 222 2.38 15.67 -0.10
CA ASN A 222 2.52 14.77 -1.25
C ASN A 222 2.00 15.50 -2.49
N ALA A 223 2.91 15.89 -3.37
CA ALA A 223 2.61 16.61 -4.61
C ALA A 223 3.03 15.79 -5.85
N VAL A 224 3.00 14.46 -5.76
CA VAL A 224 3.27 13.60 -6.92
C VAL A 224 2.33 13.96 -8.08
N SER A 225 2.87 13.91 -9.30
CA SER A 225 2.14 14.25 -10.53
C SER A 225 1.65 15.70 -10.57
N THR A 226 2.31 16.61 -9.83
CA THR A 226 2.13 18.06 -10.04
C THR A 226 3.09 18.55 -11.12
N PRO A 227 2.84 19.75 -11.69
CA PRO A 227 3.71 20.31 -12.71
C PRO A 227 5.13 20.45 -12.17
N VAL A 228 6.14 20.27 -13.02
CA VAL A 228 7.55 20.53 -12.69
C VAL A 228 8.16 21.54 -13.66
N ASP A 229 7.31 22.31 -14.32
CA ASP A 229 7.67 23.44 -15.17
C ASP A 229 7.36 24.77 -14.47
N GLY A 230 7.76 25.88 -15.10
CA GLY A 230 7.55 27.23 -14.57
C GLY A 230 6.12 27.78 -14.74
N SER A 231 5.20 27.04 -15.37
CA SER A 231 3.81 27.48 -15.52
C SER A 231 3.00 27.22 -14.25
N HIS A 232 3.38 26.19 -13.48
CA HIS A 232 2.63 25.68 -12.34
C HIS A 232 1.19 25.25 -12.68
N ASN A 233 0.90 25.03 -13.96
CA ASN A 233 -0.38 24.53 -14.46
C ASN A 233 -0.28 23.06 -14.81
N TYR A 234 -1.34 22.32 -14.53
CA TYR A 234 -1.43 20.92 -14.94
C TYR A 234 -1.42 20.80 -16.47
N SER A 235 -0.56 19.90 -16.97
CA SER A 235 -0.47 19.60 -18.40
C SER A 235 -1.57 18.64 -18.89
N GLY A 236 -2.27 17.97 -17.98
CA GLY A 236 -3.29 16.99 -18.33
C GLY A 236 -4.28 16.74 -17.21
N LEU A 237 -5.50 16.38 -17.60
CA LEU A 237 -6.64 16.18 -16.72
C LEU A 237 -6.38 15.11 -15.65
N ASN A 238 -5.75 13.99 -16.03
CA ASN A 238 -5.41 12.91 -15.10
C ASN A 238 -4.55 13.39 -13.93
N ASN A 239 -3.62 14.32 -14.17
CA ASN A 239 -2.75 14.86 -13.13
C ASN A 239 -3.49 15.86 -12.25
N TYR A 240 -4.44 16.61 -12.83
CA TYR A 240 -5.28 17.57 -12.11
C TYR A 240 -6.28 16.87 -11.17
N THR A 241 -6.90 15.78 -11.60
CA THR A 241 -7.92 15.05 -10.81
C THR A 241 -7.35 13.97 -9.89
N MET A 242 -6.04 13.69 -9.97
CA MET A 242 -5.38 12.70 -9.11
C MET A 242 -5.38 13.13 -7.65
N ALA A 243 -5.82 12.22 -6.77
CA ALA A 243 -5.80 12.44 -5.33
C ALA A 243 -4.37 12.59 -4.80
N LYS A 244 -4.14 13.68 -4.06
CA LYS A 244 -2.88 14.09 -3.43
C LYS A 244 -3.18 14.60 -2.01
N THR A 245 -2.20 15.23 -1.36
CA THR A 245 -2.52 16.03 -0.17
C THR A 245 -3.47 17.16 -0.57
N SER A 246 -4.75 17.05 -0.18
CA SER A 246 -5.74 18.08 -0.48
C SER A 246 -5.31 19.44 0.07
N PRO A 247 -5.60 20.56 -0.62
CA PRO A 247 -5.23 21.88 -0.14
C PRO A 247 -5.99 22.30 1.13
N GLN A 248 -7.20 21.78 1.35
CA GLN A 248 -8.08 22.17 2.45
C GLN A 248 -7.53 21.83 3.85
N PRO A 249 -7.07 20.59 4.16
CA PRO A 249 -6.42 20.31 5.44
C PRO A 249 -5.13 21.11 5.66
N VAL A 250 -4.38 21.41 4.59
CA VAL A 250 -3.17 22.24 4.69
C VAL A 250 -3.54 23.68 5.05
N LEU A 251 -4.60 24.23 4.45
CA LEU A 251 -5.11 25.55 4.82
C LEU A 251 -5.59 25.60 6.28
N ALA A 252 -6.32 24.57 6.73
CA ALA A 252 -6.72 24.46 8.13
C ALA A 252 -5.50 24.39 9.07
N LEU A 253 -4.46 23.63 8.72
CA LEU A 253 -3.22 23.57 9.48
C LEU A 253 -2.50 24.93 9.54
N LEU A 254 -2.44 25.68 8.44
CA LEU A 254 -1.89 27.04 8.41
C LEU A 254 -2.66 27.97 9.35
N ARG A 255 -3.99 27.95 9.30
CA ARG A 255 -4.84 28.71 10.24
C ARG A 255 -4.53 28.39 11.69
N GLN A 256 -4.42 27.11 12.06
CA GLN A 256 -4.09 26.72 13.43
C GLN A 256 -2.70 27.24 13.84
N LEU A 257 -1.68 27.06 13.00
CA LEU A 257 -0.32 27.48 13.31
C LEU A 257 -0.19 28.99 13.47
N VAL A 258 -0.78 29.76 12.54
CA VAL A 258 -0.67 31.22 12.54
C VAL A 258 -1.57 31.83 13.61
N HIS A 259 -2.85 31.46 13.65
CA HIS A 259 -3.83 32.13 14.51
C HIS A 259 -3.89 31.57 15.94
N SER A 260 -3.60 30.29 16.15
CA SER A 260 -3.71 29.66 17.47
C SER A 260 -2.37 29.36 18.11
N ALA A 261 -1.34 29.03 17.32
CA ALA A 261 -0.01 28.70 17.83
C ALA A 261 0.98 29.89 17.79
N GLY A 262 0.61 31.01 17.16
CA GLY A 262 1.41 32.23 17.11
C GLY A 262 2.67 32.10 16.25
N VAL A 263 2.70 31.18 15.30
CA VAL A 263 3.82 31.01 14.37
C VAL A 263 3.73 32.07 13.28
N ALA A 264 4.80 32.84 13.09
CA ALA A 264 4.87 33.85 12.03
C ALA A 264 4.82 33.18 10.65
N GLN A 265 4.13 33.78 9.69
CA GLN A 265 3.94 33.18 8.35
C GLN A 265 5.29 32.92 7.66
N GLU A 266 6.24 33.84 7.78
CA GLU A 266 7.60 33.77 7.23
C GLU A 266 8.48 32.66 7.83
N ASP A 267 8.06 32.10 8.98
CA ASP A 267 8.66 30.95 9.64
C ASP A 267 8.09 29.62 9.13
N ILE A 268 7.03 29.65 8.32
CA ILE A 268 6.36 28.48 7.77
C ILE A 268 6.76 28.29 6.30
N SER A 269 7.05 27.05 5.94
CA SER A 269 7.23 26.62 4.55
C SER A 269 6.29 25.47 4.23
N VAL A 270 5.67 25.49 3.05
CA VAL A 270 4.70 24.46 2.62
C VAL A 270 5.08 23.97 1.23
N GLY A 271 5.06 22.66 1.01
CA GLY A 271 5.16 22.09 -0.32
C GLY A 271 6.00 20.84 -0.40
N ASP A 272 6.52 20.56 -1.58
CA ASP A 272 7.30 19.37 -1.88
C ASP A 272 8.59 19.79 -2.60
N PRO A 273 9.79 19.53 -2.03
CA PRO A 273 11.04 19.99 -2.61
C PRO A 273 11.35 19.41 -4.00
N ILE A 274 10.70 18.32 -4.40
CA ILE A 274 10.95 17.68 -5.71
C ILE A 274 9.76 17.83 -6.68
N GLN A 275 8.75 18.60 -6.32
CA GLN A 275 7.54 18.81 -7.11
C GLN A 275 7.18 20.30 -7.09
N SER A 276 6.13 20.72 -7.79
CA SER A 276 5.62 22.09 -7.69
C SER A 276 4.35 22.19 -6.88
N VAL A 277 4.08 23.38 -6.35
CA VAL A 277 2.75 23.74 -5.85
C VAL A 277 1.96 24.23 -7.08
N PRO A 278 0.93 23.54 -7.55
CA PRO A 278 0.16 24.02 -8.70
C PRO A 278 -0.65 25.28 -8.36
N ASN A 279 -1.12 26.01 -9.37
CA ASN A 279 -1.78 27.31 -9.19
C ASN A 279 -3.05 27.24 -8.33
N ASP A 280 -3.90 26.25 -8.55
CA ASP A 280 -5.10 26.01 -7.76
C ASP A 280 -4.81 25.83 -6.25
N TYR A 281 -3.75 25.12 -5.90
CA TYR A 281 -3.37 24.90 -4.49
C TYR A 281 -2.72 26.15 -3.91
N TRP A 282 -1.84 26.79 -4.68
CA TRP A 282 -1.17 28.01 -4.26
C TRP A 282 -2.17 29.13 -3.99
N GLU A 283 -3.18 29.31 -4.86
CA GLU A 283 -4.21 30.34 -4.71
C GLU A 283 -5.01 30.15 -3.41
N ILE A 284 -5.42 28.91 -3.10
CA ILE A 284 -6.13 28.58 -1.85
C ILE A 284 -5.31 28.98 -0.62
N TRP A 285 -3.99 28.72 -0.62
CA TRP A 285 -3.15 28.99 0.53
C TRP A 285 -2.67 30.46 0.61
N HIS A 286 -2.16 30.98 -0.50
CA HIS A 286 -1.51 32.29 -0.57
C HIS A 286 -2.51 33.44 -0.41
N THR A 287 -3.76 33.24 -0.81
CA THR A 287 -4.81 34.26 -0.61
C THR A 287 -4.97 34.64 0.87
N GLU A 288 -4.82 33.68 1.78
CA GLU A 288 -4.92 33.92 3.23
C GLU A 288 -3.55 34.13 3.89
N PHE A 289 -2.51 33.47 3.39
CA PHE A 289 -1.18 33.45 4.00
C PHE A 289 -0.06 33.85 3.03
N PRO A 290 -0.03 35.09 2.53
CA PRO A 290 0.89 35.52 1.47
C PRO A 290 2.37 35.49 1.87
N ASN A 291 2.68 35.50 3.17
CA ASN A 291 4.06 35.52 3.66
C ASN A 291 4.61 34.10 3.93
N VAL A 292 3.81 33.05 3.75
CA VAL A 292 4.27 31.65 3.82
C VAL A 292 5.15 31.32 2.62
N LYS A 293 6.20 30.51 2.85
CA LYS A 293 7.11 30.10 1.77
C LYS A 293 6.59 28.85 1.08
N TYR A 294 6.04 29.01 -0.12
CA TYR A 294 5.56 27.89 -0.93
C TYR A 294 6.72 27.25 -1.70
N ILE A 295 7.19 26.09 -1.25
CA ILE A 295 8.36 25.39 -1.78
C ILE A 295 8.01 24.64 -3.06
N SER A 296 8.80 24.86 -4.12
CA SER A 296 8.66 24.19 -5.42
C SER A 296 10.02 23.88 -6.05
N ILE A 297 10.11 22.82 -6.84
CA ILE A 297 11.30 22.44 -7.61
C ILE A 297 11.78 23.52 -8.60
N VAL A 298 10.86 24.27 -9.22
CA VAL A 298 11.21 25.35 -10.18
C VAL A 298 11.23 26.73 -9.51
N GLY A 299 10.32 26.97 -8.54
CA GLY A 299 10.07 28.31 -8.00
C GLY A 299 9.42 29.24 -9.03
N GLY A 300 9.35 30.55 -8.73
CA GLY A 300 8.69 31.55 -9.58
C GLY A 300 7.21 31.74 -9.23
N ASN A 301 6.56 32.78 -9.78
CA ASN A 301 5.14 33.09 -9.57
C ASN A 301 4.70 32.97 -8.08
N GLY A 302 5.45 33.62 -7.17
CA GLY A 302 5.19 33.58 -5.73
C GLY A 302 5.68 32.33 -4.98
N ARG A 303 6.33 31.38 -5.66
CA ARG A 303 6.91 30.18 -5.04
C ARG A 303 8.42 30.28 -4.87
N THR A 304 8.90 29.69 -3.79
CA THR A 304 10.31 29.60 -3.43
C THR A 304 10.91 28.33 -4.05
N LYS A 305 12.00 28.49 -4.81
CA LYS A 305 12.72 27.36 -5.40
C LYS A 305 13.38 26.51 -4.31
N SER A 306 13.19 25.20 -4.34
CA SER A 306 13.93 24.26 -3.50
C SER A 306 15.38 24.17 -3.97
N LEU A 307 16.30 24.09 -3.02
CA LEU A 307 17.73 23.96 -3.30
C LEU A 307 18.25 22.66 -2.66
N PRO A 308 19.16 21.94 -3.32
CA PRO A 308 19.82 20.81 -2.71
C PRO A 308 20.61 21.28 -1.48
N GLY A 309 20.58 20.48 -0.42
CA GLY A 309 21.43 20.71 0.74
C GLY A 309 22.90 20.55 0.38
N SER A 310 23.78 21.31 1.03
CA SER A 310 25.24 21.20 0.84
C SER A 310 25.80 19.88 1.38
N THR A 311 25.07 19.21 2.26
CA THR A 311 25.48 17.96 2.92
C THR A 311 24.39 16.91 2.77
N PRO A 312 24.70 15.70 2.29
CA PRO A 312 23.76 14.60 2.30
C PRO A 312 23.40 14.21 3.74
N ILE A 313 22.12 14.33 4.09
CA ILE A 313 21.59 13.95 5.41
C ILE A 313 20.76 12.67 5.38
N LEU A 314 20.38 12.21 4.19
CA LEU A 314 19.59 11.01 3.99
C LEU A 314 20.47 9.94 3.33
N PHE A 315 20.58 8.78 3.97
CA PHE A 315 21.36 7.65 3.48
C PHE A 315 20.41 6.50 3.19
N TYR A 316 20.30 6.11 1.93
CA TYR A 316 19.52 4.94 1.55
C TYR A 316 20.34 3.67 1.81
N SER A 317 19.67 2.58 2.20
CA SER A 317 20.31 1.31 2.56
C SER A 317 21.05 0.65 1.38
N ASP A 318 20.68 1.02 0.16
CA ASP A 318 21.27 0.61 -1.11
C ASP A 318 22.31 1.61 -1.65
N ARG A 319 22.56 2.72 -0.94
CA ARG A 319 23.35 3.86 -1.41
C ARG A 319 22.79 4.55 -2.67
N GLY A 320 21.49 4.43 -2.93
CA GLY A 320 20.82 5.06 -4.08
C GLY A 320 21.17 4.40 -5.42
N ALA A 321 21.26 3.08 -5.44
CA ALA A 321 21.70 2.28 -6.59
C ALA A 321 20.57 1.46 -7.26
N VAL A 322 19.31 1.65 -6.87
CA VAL A 322 18.15 1.12 -7.61
C VAL A 322 17.70 2.07 -8.71
#